data_AF-A0A9X1KXK1-F1
#
_entry.id   AF-A0A9X1KXK1-F1
#
_cell.length_a   1.000
_cell.length_b   1.000
_cell.length_c   1.000
_cell.angle_alpha   90.00
_cell.angle_beta   90.00
_cell.angle_gamma   90.00
#
_symmetry.space_group_name_H-M   'P 1'
#
loop_
_entity.id
_entity.type
_entity.pdbx_description
1 polymer ?
#
loop_
_entity_poly.entity_id
_entity_poly.type
_entity_poly.pdbx_seq_one_letter_code
_entity_poly.pdbx_strand_id
1 'polypeptide(L)'
;MITILRRLRKQLLSSNKFTKYLIYAIGEIILVVLGIVIALQLNNWNDERKMNASFDNLILSLEDELNSNIQECSYEVFWGIDFIGDYALVTSDSITRDIYRENEDLRRLIGVNKLDIIAEDMNVLINNQDEFPSKYKPLIPSLKKFLTIMSRYENSERDISDAVKSYRSYITQNTTWMGDRDLAVQGSAAMEAQIDFYLNDPVYMNFLSNHSYFYEESIRNMIGIRAVCLVLLAQVRQIRDHLGPDEIQALLAANDMAPFEEYDCSLSPEERKPVIPFETYYPFINASQQDIVLHWIDDQEHNVLVRAGEMIVNSVTDRIYDEDIIDVHINGECVQQYRTSINGFLLFR
;
A
#
# COMPACT_ATOMS: atom_id res chain seq x y z
N MET A 1 45.27 -3.56 39.84
CA MET A 1 46.14 -2.36 39.76
C MET A 1 47.56 -2.79 39.46
N ILE A 2 48.12 -2.36 38.32
CA ILE A 2 49.42 -2.82 37.79
C ILE A 2 50.54 -2.53 38.79
N THR A 3 51.34 -3.54 39.15
CA THR A 3 52.38 -3.49 40.21
C THR A 3 53.50 -2.48 39.95
N ILE A 4 53.75 -2.16 38.68
CA ILE A 4 54.75 -1.20 38.23
C ILE A 4 54.37 0.24 38.64
N LEU A 5 53.11 0.64 38.42
CA LEU A 5 52.60 1.96 38.80
C LEU A 5 52.60 2.15 40.32
N ARG A 6 52.36 1.05 41.07
CA ARG A 6 52.38 1.04 42.53
C ARG A 6 53.77 1.31 43.11
N ARG A 7 54.84 0.83 42.45
CA ARG A 7 56.24 1.05 42.86
C ARG A 7 56.72 2.48 42.55
N LEU A 8 56.33 3.02 41.39
CA LEU A 8 56.63 4.41 40.98
C LEU A 8 55.98 5.45 41.91
N ARG A 9 54.74 5.20 42.38
CA ARG A 9 54.06 6.08 43.35
C ARG A 9 54.82 6.21 44.67
N LYS A 10 55.36 5.10 45.20
CA LYS A 10 56.10 5.10 46.47
C LYS A 10 57.43 5.88 46.38
N GLN A 11 58.11 5.87 45.23
CA GLN A 11 59.37 6.60 45.05
C GLN A 11 59.18 8.11 44.83
N LEU A 12 58.08 8.55 44.22
CA LEU A 12 57.84 9.98 43.96
C LEU A 12 57.30 10.75 45.18
N LEU A 13 56.55 10.07 46.07
CA LEU A 13 56.06 10.62 47.34
C LEU A 13 57.18 11.00 48.32
N SER A 14 58.36 10.37 48.24
CA SER A 14 59.49 10.70 49.13
C SER A 14 60.32 11.92 48.67
N SER A 15 59.94 12.58 47.57
CA SER A 15 60.79 13.60 46.90
C SER A 15 60.24 15.03 46.87
N ASN A 16 59.17 15.37 47.61
CA ASN A 16 58.52 16.70 47.62
C ASN A 16 58.01 17.19 46.23
N LYS A 17 57.89 16.30 45.23
CA LYS A 17 57.45 16.60 43.85
C LYS A 17 55.96 16.29 43.65
N PHE A 18 55.10 16.86 44.48
CA PHE A 18 53.65 16.65 44.45
C PHE A 18 53.04 16.95 43.06
N THR A 19 53.53 17.99 42.37
CA THR A 19 53.08 18.36 41.02
C THR A 19 53.32 17.26 39.98
N LYS A 20 54.46 16.56 40.03
CA LYS A 20 54.74 15.44 39.11
C LYS A 20 53.84 14.25 39.40
N TYR A 21 53.63 13.95 40.67
CA TYR A 21 52.70 12.89 41.09
C TYR A 21 51.27 13.14 40.61
N LEU A 22 50.79 14.39 40.72
CA LEU A 22 49.45 14.78 40.28
C LEU A 22 49.27 14.58 38.77
N ILE A 23 50.25 14.96 37.95
CA ILE A 23 50.22 14.79 36.49
C ILE A 23 50.15 13.30 36.10
N TYR A 24 50.93 12.44 36.77
CA TYR A 24 50.89 11.00 36.50
C TYR A 24 49.58 10.34 36.95
N ALA A 25 49.03 10.76 38.11
CA ALA A 25 47.75 10.25 38.59
C ALA A 25 46.58 10.67 37.68
N ILE A 26 46.59 11.91 37.17
CA ILE A 26 45.61 12.40 36.18
C ILE A 26 45.75 11.62 34.86
N GLY A 27 46.97 11.39 34.39
CA GLY A 27 47.21 10.58 33.19
C GLY A 27 46.67 9.15 33.32
N GLU A 28 46.81 8.52 34.48
CA GLU A 28 46.25 7.17 34.75
C GLU A 28 44.71 7.18 34.76
N ILE A 29 44.09 8.22 35.32
CA ILE A 29 42.63 8.39 35.30
C ILE A 29 42.13 8.56 33.86
N ILE A 30 42.76 9.44 33.07
CA ILE A 30 42.37 9.67 31.67
C ILE A 30 42.48 8.37 30.86
N LEU A 31 43.54 7.58 31.06
CA LEU A 31 43.76 6.33 30.33
C LEU A 31 42.72 5.26 30.71
N VAL A 32 42.36 5.16 31.99
CA VAL A 32 41.28 4.27 32.46
C VAL A 32 39.93 4.71 31.91
N VAL A 33 39.63 6.01 31.95
CA VAL A 33 38.38 6.57 31.41
C VAL A 33 38.28 6.31 29.91
N LEU A 34 39.35 6.50 29.15
CA LEU A 34 39.38 6.20 27.71
C LEU A 34 39.13 4.70 27.46
N GLY A 35 39.71 3.82 28.28
CA GLY A 35 39.46 2.38 28.21
C GLY A 35 38.01 2.00 28.49
N ILE A 36 37.37 2.62 29.48
CA ILE A 36 35.95 2.41 29.79
C ILE A 36 35.06 2.92 28.64
N VAL A 37 35.35 4.11 28.11
CA VAL A 37 34.60 4.70 26.99
C VAL A 37 34.70 3.81 25.76
N ILE A 38 35.90 3.35 25.38
CA ILE A 38 36.09 2.44 24.24
C ILE A 38 35.37 1.10 24.48
N ALA A 39 35.45 0.55 25.69
CA ALA A 39 34.74 -0.70 26.02
C ALA A 39 33.21 -0.55 25.91
N LEU A 40 32.66 0.56 26.39
CA LEU A 40 31.23 0.88 26.23
C LEU A 40 30.86 1.09 24.76
N GLN A 41 31.68 1.81 23.98
CA GLN A 41 31.45 2.01 22.55
C GLN A 41 31.47 0.69 21.78
N LEU A 42 32.43 -0.20 22.06
CA LEU A 42 32.49 -1.52 21.44
C LEU A 42 31.28 -2.39 21.79
N ASN A 43 30.81 -2.34 23.04
CA ASN A 43 29.62 -3.08 23.44
C ASN A 43 28.37 -2.54 22.72
N ASN A 44 28.18 -1.21 22.72
CA ASN A 44 27.06 -0.58 22.04
C ASN A 44 27.07 -0.86 20.53
N TRP A 45 28.24 -0.84 19.89
CA TRP A 45 28.36 -1.17 18.46
C TRP A 45 28.02 -2.63 18.17
N ASN A 46 28.41 -3.57 19.04
CA ASN A 46 28.06 -4.98 18.87
C ASN A 46 26.55 -5.22 19.06
N ASP A 47 25.92 -4.52 20.00
CA ASP A 47 24.46 -4.58 20.21
C ASP A 47 23.70 -3.95 19.02
N GLU A 48 24.15 -2.80 18.51
CA GLU A 48 23.63 -2.18 17.29
C GLU A 48 23.76 -3.12 16.08
N ARG A 49 24.91 -3.81 15.93
CA ARG A 49 25.11 -4.78 14.84
C ARG A 49 24.11 -5.93 14.90
N LYS A 50 23.84 -6.48 16.10
CA LYS A 50 22.87 -7.57 16.28
C LYS A 50 21.45 -7.09 16.00
N MET A 51 21.11 -5.89 16.46
CA MET A 51 19.81 -5.27 16.19
C MET A 51 19.61 -5.07 14.69
N ASN A 52 20.60 -4.50 13.99
CA ASN A 52 20.55 -4.32 12.53
C ASN A 52 20.37 -5.65 11.79
N ALA A 53 21.06 -6.72 12.21
CA ALA A 53 20.89 -8.05 11.61
C ALA A 53 19.48 -8.61 11.84
N SER A 54 18.87 -8.34 13.01
CA SER A 54 17.47 -8.71 13.27
C SER A 54 16.50 -7.94 12.37
N PHE A 55 16.72 -6.64 12.17
CA PHE A 55 15.94 -5.84 11.24
C PHE A 55 16.10 -6.32 9.79
N ASP A 56 17.30 -6.69 9.36
CA ASP A 56 17.51 -7.20 8.01
C ASP A 56 16.73 -8.51 7.76
N ASN A 57 16.63 -9.40 8.75
CA ASN A 57 15.78 -10.59 8.68
C ASN A 57 14.29 -10.24 8.66
N LEU A 58 13.87 -9.25 9.45
CA LEU A 58 12.49 -8.77 9.46
C LEU A 58 12.09 -8.15 8.11
N ILE A 59 13.00 -7.42 7.47
CA ILE A 59 12.78 -6.86 6.14
C ILE A 59 12.71 -7.95 5.06
N LEU A 60 13.48 -9.04 5.19
CA LEU A 60 13.34 -10.22 4.33
C LEU A 60 11.95 -10.85 4.45
N SER A 61 11.48 -11.07 5.68
CA SER A 61 10.14 -11.60 5.94
C SER A 61 9.05 -10.66 5.43
N LEU A 62 9.24 -9.34 5.60
CA LEU A 62 8.36 -8.32 5.05
C LEU A 62 8.24 -8.44 3.53
N GLU A 63 9.31 -8.72 2.78
CA GLU A 63 9.19 -8.90 1.33
C GLU A 63 8.24 -10.06 0.98
N ASP A 64 8.29 -11.17 1.72
CA ASP A 64 7.37 -12.29 1.51
C ASP A 64 5.92 -11.91 1.85
N GLU A 65 5.71 -11.21 2.97
CA GLU A 65 4.41 -10.64 3.38
C GLU A 65 3.83 -9.71 2.30
N LEU A 66 4.65 -8.78 1.79
CA LEU A 66 4.26 -7.84 0.73
C LEU A 66 3.89 -8.56 -0.56
N ASN A 67 4.68 -9.55 -0.99
CA ASN A 67 4.36 -10.33 -2.19
C ASN A 67 3.04 -11.08 -2.03
N SER A 68 2.79 -11.71 -0.87
CA SER A 68 1.52 -12.38 -0.59
C SER A 68 0.33 -11.41 -0.70
N ASN A 69 0.45 -10.24 -0.08
CA ASN A 69 -0.60 -9.22 -0.11
C ASN A 69 -0.83 -8.66 -1.51
N ILE A 70 0.22 -8.46 -2.30
CA ILE A 70 0.10 -7.99 -3.70
C ILE A 70 -0.71 -9.01 -4.52
N GLN A 71 -0.43 -10.31 -4.37
CA GLN A 71 -1.14 -11.35 -5.10
C GLN A 71 -2.62 -11.43 -4.69
N GLU A 72 -2.89 -11.42 -3.38
CA GLU A 72 -4.25 -11.42 -2.84
C GLU A 72 -5.05 -10.20 -3.33
N CYS A 73 -4.50 -9.00 -3.21
CA CYS A 73 -5.19 -7.80 -3.69
C CYS A 73 -5.35 -7.79 -5.21
N SER A 74 -4.38 -8.31 -5.98
CA SER A 74 -4.50 -8.34 -7.44
C SER A 74 -5.65 -9.24 -7.89
N TYR A 75 -5.81 -10.39 -7.23
CA TYR A 75 -6.94 -11.29 -7.47
C TYR A 75 -8.28 -10.62 -7.13
N GLU A 76 -8.41 -10.03 -5.94
CA GLU A 76 -9.68 -9.41 -5.52
C GLU A 76 -10.03 -8.14 -6.31
N VAL A 77 -9.03 -7.33 -6.69
CA VAL A 77 -9.25 -6.16 -7.56
C VAL A 77 -9.76 -6.58 -8.94
N PHE A 78 -9.24 -7.67 -9.50
CA PHE A 78 -9.71 -8.18 -10.79
C PHE A 78 -11.22 -8.51 -10.74
N TRP A 79 -11.65 -9.28 -9.74
CA TRP A 79 -13.08 -9.59 -9.55
C TRP A 79 -13.91 -8.36 -9.21
N GLY A 80 -13.33 -7.42 -8.48
CA GLY A 80 -13.96 -6.13 -8.19
C GLY A 80 -14.29 -5.34 -9.45
N ILE A 81 -13.36 -5.29 -10.40
CA ILE A 81 -13.56 -4.59 -11.68
C ILE A 81 -14.62 -5.32 -12.53
N ASP A 82 -14.60 -6.65 -12.57
CA ASP A 82 -15.63 -7.43 -13.27
C ASP A 82 -17.02 -7.16 -12.69
N PHE A 83 -17.15 -7.09 -11.36
CA PHE A 83 -18.40 -6.72 -10.70
C PHE A 83 -18.92 -5.34 -11.15
N ILE A 84 -18.06 -4.34 -11.32
CA ILE A 84 -18.49 -3.00 -11.79
C ILE A 84 -19.11 -3.12 -13.20
N GLY A 85 -18.49 -3.92 -14.07
CA GLY A 85 -19.01 -4.21 -15.40
C GLY A 85 -20.37 -4.93 -15.36
N ASP A 86 -20.49 -5.95 -14.52
CA ASP A 86 -21.73 -6.71 -14.33
C ASP A 86 -22.86 -5.85 -13.74
N TYR A 87 -22.55 -5.00 -12.76
CA TYR A 87 -23.49 -4.04 -12.19
C TYR A 87 -23.98 -3.05 -13.25
N ALA A 88 -23.07 -2.51 -14.08
CA ALA A 88 -23.43 -1.64 -15.19
C ALA A 88 -24.33 -2.34 -16.21
N LEU A 89 -24.08 -3.63 -16.50
CA LEU A 89 -24.93 -4.44 -17.38
C LEU A 89 -26.33 -4.64 -16.78
N VAL A 90 -26.42 -5.06 -15.52
CA VAL A 90 -27.70 -5.34 -14.84
C VAL A 90 -28.56 -4.10 -14.65
N THR A 91 -27.94 -2.93 -14.49
CA THR A 91 -28.64 -1.65 -14.36
C THR A 91 -28.93 -0.98 -15.71
N SER A 92 -28.51 -1.58 -16.82
CA SER A 92 -28.78 -1.08 -18.17
C SER A 92 -30.10 -1.59 -18.74
N ASP A 93 -30.58 -0.92 -19.80
CA ASP A 93 -31.74 -1.40 -20.59
C ASP A 93 -31.42 -2.64 -21.45
N SER A 94 -30.18 -3.14 -21.42
CA SER A 94 -29.73 -4.26 -22.26
C SER A 94 -29.84 -5.63 -21.58
N ILE A 95 -30.09 -5.67 -20.27
CA ILE A 95 -30.19 -6.93 -19.53
C ILE A 95 -31.43 -7.72 -19.98
N THR A 96 -31.28 -9.03 -20.15
CA THR A 96 -32.38 -9.93 -20.55
C THR A 96 -32.38 -11.20 -19.73
N ARG A 97 -33.51 -11.92 -19.77
CA ARG A 97 -33.63 -13.24 -19.15
C ARG A 97 -32.58 -14.22 -19.65
N ASP A 98 -32.30 -14.26 -20.95
CA ASP A 98 -31.34 -15.22 -21.50
C ASP A 98 -29.90 -14.91 -21.06
N ILE A 99 -29.53 -13.63 -20.95
CA ILE A 99 -28.25 -13.21 -20.35
C ILE A 99 -28.17 -13.72 -18.90
N TYR A 100 -29.22 -13.51 -18.11
CA TYR A 100 -29.30 -14.04 -16.75
C TYR A 100 -29.28 -15.56 -16.68
N ARG A 101 -29.72 -16.30 -17.70
CA ARG A 101 -29.65 -17.77 -17.73
C ARG A 101 -28.23 -18.25 -18.00
N GLU A 102 -27.56 -17.61 -18.94
CA GLU A 102 -26.24 -18.00 -19.42
C GLU A 102 -25.11 -17.59 -18.46
N ASN A 103 -25.32 -16.52 -17.67
CA ASN A 103 -24.33 -16.02 -16.74
C ASN A 103 -24.77 -16.24 -15.27
N GLU A 104 -24.03 -17.09 -14.57
CA GLU A 104 -24.28 -17.39 -13.15
C GLU A 104 -23.81 -16.29 -12.20
N ASP A 105 -22.78 -15.53 -12.57
CA ASP A 105 -22.18 -14.50 -11.72
C ASP A 105 -23.14 -13.31 -11.57
N LEU A 106 -23.90 -12.98 -12.61
CA LEU A 106 -24.99 -11.99 -12.53
C LEU A 106 -26.07 -12.36 -11.51
N ARG A 107 -26.23 -13.66 -11.19
CA ARG A 107 -27.17 -14.15 -10.17
C ARG A 107 -26.56 -14.16 -8.76
N ARG A 108 -25.30 -13.75 -8.61
CA ARG A 108 -24.52 -13.74 -7.36
C ARG A 108 -23.87 -12.40 -7.03
N LEU A 109 -24.28 -11.31 -7.69
CA LEU A 109 -23.68 -9.99 -7.55
C LEU A 109 -23.65 -9.45 -6.11
N ILE A 110 -24.66 -9.75 -5.28
CA ILE A 110 -24.65 -9.31 -3.88
C ILE A 110 -23.97 -10.38 -3.02
N GLY A 111 -22.70 -10.14 -2.71
CA GLY A 111 -21.82 -11.07 -2.00
C GLY A 111 -20.90 -10.40 -0.99
N VAL A 112 -20.11 -11.19 -0.28
CA VAL A 112 -19.02 -10.68 0.56
C VAL A 112 -17.73 -11.29 0.02
N ASN A 113 -16.80 -10.43 -0.39
CA ASN A 113 -15.42 -10.82 -0.64
C ASN A 113 -14.55 -10.19 0.44
N LYS A 114 -13.66 -10.99 1.01
CA LYS A 114 -12.79 -10.57 2.10
C LYS A 114 -11.35 -10.86 1.70
N LEU A 115 -10.51 -9.84 1.78
CA LEU A 115 -9.07 -9.98 1.63
C LEU A 115 -8.50 -10.76 2.82
N ASP A 116 -7.62 -11.72 2.51
CA ASP A 116 -6.76 -12.36 3.49
C ASP A 116 -5.37 -11.66 3.53
N ILE A 117 -5.34 -10.46 4.14
CA ILE A 117 -4.11 -9.66 4.26
C ILE A 117 -3.29 -10.07 5.48
N ILE A 118 -1.99 -10.26 5.25
CA ILE A 118 -0.98 -10.47 6.29
C ILE A 118 -0.37 -9.10 6.63
N ALA A 119 -0.30 -8.76 7.91
CA ALA A 119 0.26 -7.47 8.36
C ALA A 119 1.12 -7.60 9.61
N GLU A 120 1.63 -8.79 9.91
CA GLU A 120 2.35 -9.06 11.16
C GLU A 120 3.67 -8.30 11.18
N ASP A 121 4.47 -8.43 10.11
CA ASP A 121 5.77 -7.79 10.01
C ASP A 121 5.63 -6.27 9.88
N MET A 122 4.69 -5.79 9.08
CA MET A 122 4.38 -4.36 8.99
C MET A 122 4.01 -3.76 10.35
N ASN A 123 3.19 -4.46 11.16
CA ASN A 123 2.82 -4.01 12.50
C ASN A 123 4.01 -4.00 13.46
N VAL A 124 4.85 -5.03 13.44
CA VAL A 124 6.09 -5.07 14.25
C VAL A 124 6.99 -3.90 13.88
N LEU A 125 7.17 -3.65 12.59
CA LEU A 125 7.96 -2.54 12.06
C LEU A 125 7.42 -1.19 12.55
N ILE A 126 6.12 -0.93 12.43
CA ILE A 126 5.53 0.35 12.86
C ILE A 126 5.64 0.56 14.37
N ASN A 127 5.42 -0.49 15.16
CA ASN A 127 5.52 -0.42 16.61
C ASN A 127 6.95 -0.16 17.11
N ASN A 128 7.96 -0.54 16.32
CA ASN A 128 9.38 -0.34 16.64
C ASN A 128 10.05 0.74 15.78
N GLN A 129 9.27 1.65 15.17
CA GLN A 129 9.76 2.64 14.20
C GLN A 129 10.87 3.57 14.74
N ASP A 130 10.89 3.83 16.05
CA ASP A 130 11.89 4.68 16.69
C ASP A 130 13.28 4.02 16.75
N GLU A 131 13.30 2.69 16.74
CA GLU A 131 14.50 1.85 16.78
C GLU A 131 15.03 1.50 15.39
N PHE A 132 14.37 1.97 14.33
CA PHE A 132 14.76 1.65 12.96
C PHE A 132 16.19 2.08 12.65
N PRO A 133 16.99 1.19 12.03
CA PRO A 133 18.21 1.58 11.38
C PRO A 133 17.93 2.73 10.41
N SER A 134 18.83 3.72 10.33
CA SER A 134 18.63 4.94 9.53
C SER A 134 18.25 4.65 8.08
N LYS A 135 18.79 3.57 7.50
CA LYS A 135 18.49 3.11 6.13
C LYS A 135 17.03 2.71 5.89
N TYR A 136 16.29 2.28 6.93
CA TYR A 136 14.89 1.82 6.81
C TYR A 136 13.86 2.86 7.26
N LYS A 137 14.29 3.98 7.88
CA LYS A 137 13.38 5.09 8.23
C LYS A 137 12.55 5.63 7.06
N PRO A 138 13.05 5.65 5.81
CA PRO A 138 12.24 6.05 4.65
C PRO A 138 10.99 5.19 4.40
N LEU A 139 10.89 3.98 4.97
CA LEU A 139 9.72 3.10 4.82
C LEU A 139 8.52 3.53 5.70
N ILE A 140 8.77 4.30 6.76
CA ILE A 140 7.76 4.65 7.77
C ILE A 140 6.50 5.33 7.18
N PRO A 141 6.61 6.30 6.25
CA PRO A 141 5.43 6.92 5.66
C PRO A 141 4.54 5.91 4.93
N SER A 142 5.12 5.03 4.12
CA SER A 142 4.39 3.99 3.38
C SER A 142 3.75 2.95 4.31
N LEU A 143 4.48 2.55 5.38
CA LEU A 143 3.95 1.66 6.42
C LEU A 143 2.73 2.27 7.13
N LYS A 144 2.77 3.56 7.47
CA LYS A 144 1.62 4.26 8.07
C LYS A 144 0.46 4.42 7.09
N LYS A 145 0.77 4.65 5.81
CA LYS A 145 -0.23 4.72 4.73
C LYS A 145 -0.96 3.39 4.62
N PHE A 146 -0.25 2.27 4.63
CA PHE A 146 -0.83 0.93 4.62
C PHE A 146 -1.85 0.75 5.75
N LEU A 147 -1.49 1.02 7.01
CA LEU A 147 -2.42 0.89 8.15
C LEU A 147 -3.67 1.79 8.00
N THR A 148 -3.48 2.98 7.45
CA THR A 148 -4.59 3.91 7.23
C THR A 148 -5.58 3.35 6.20
N ILE A 149 -5.09 2.80 5.10
CA ILE A 149 -5.95 2.21 4.05
C ILE A 149 -6.57 0.90 4.56
N MET A 150 -5.80 0.06 5.27
CA MET A 150 -6.32 -1.16 5.90
C MET A 150 -7.50 -0.88 6.84
N SER A 151 -7.39 0.15 7.69
CA SER A 151 -8.49 0.52 8.58
C SER A 151 -9.75 0.95 7.81
N ARG A 152 -9.59 1.64 6.66
CA ARG A 152 -10.73 2.00 5.80
C ARG A 152 -11.33 0.77 5.13
N TYR A 153 -10.48 -0.13 4.63
CA TYR A 153 -10.91 -1.42 4.08
C TYR A 153 -11.75 -2.22 5.08
N GLU A 154 -11.27 -2.38 6.32
CA GLU A 154 -11.99 -3.09 7.39
C GLU A 154 -13.33 -2.43 7.75
N ASN A 155 -13.45 -1.10 7.61
CA ASN A 155 -14.74 -0.43 7.78
C ASN A 155 -15.69 -0.80 6.63
N SER A 156 -15.22 -0.70 5.39
CA SER A 156 -16.01 -1.04 4.20
C SER A 156 -16.46 -2.51 4.20
N GLU A 157 -15.61 -3.45 4.64
CA GLU A 157 -15.96 -4.87 4.75
C GLU A 157 -17.12 -5.09 5.73
N ARG A 158 -17.13 -4.38 6.86
CA ARG A 158 -18.21 -4.46 7.84
C ARG A 158 -19.52 -3.93 7.28
N ASP A 159 -19.49 -2.79 6.58
CA ASP A 159 -20.68 -2.20 5.96
C ASP A 159 -21.26 -3.12 4.86
N ILE A 160 -20.40 -3.73 4.04
CA ILE A 160 -20.79 -4.74 3.04
C ILE A 160 -21.40 -5.96 3.71
N SER A 161 -20.76 -6.48 4.75
CA SER A 161 -21.24 -7.64 5.51
C SER A 161 -22.65 -7.40 6.06
N ASP A 162 -22.92 -6.21 6.59
CA ASP A 162 -24.23 -5.84 7.13
C ASP A 162 -25.29 -5.62 6.03
N ALA A 163 -24.91 -5.02 4.90
CA ALA A 163 -25.78 -4.91 3.73
C ALA A 163 -26.17 -6.30 3.17
N VAL A 164 -25.21 -7.22 3.06
CA VAL A 164 -25.43 -8.58 2.55
C VAL A 164 -26.28 -9.41 3.51
N LYS A 165 -26.09 -9.28 4.84
CA LYS A 165 -26.97 -9.92 5.83
C LYS A 165 -28.42 -9.45 5.68
N SER A 166 -28.60 -8.14 5.51
CA SER A 166 -29.92 -7.53 5.30
C SER A 166 -30.58 -8.07 4.03
N TYR A 167 -29.85 -8.11 2.93
CA TYR A 167 -30.31 -8.69 1.66
C TYR A 167 -30.68 -10.18 1.81
N ARG A 168 -29.79 -10.99 2.41
CA ARG A 168 -30.04 -12.43 2.66
C ARG A 168 -31.30 -12.66 3.48
N SER A 169 -31.51 -11.85 4.51
CA SER A 169 -32.72 -11.89 5.33
C SER A 169 -33.98 -11.59 4.49
N TYR A 170 -33.91 -10.57 3.64
CA TYR A 170 -35.00 -10.21 2.73
C TYR A 170 -35.35 -11.35 1.76
N ILE A 171 -34.37 -11.90 1.03
CA ILE A 171 -34.65 -12.98 0.07
C ILE A 171 -35.14 -14.25 0.75
N THR A 172 -34.65 -14.57 1.96
CA THR A 172 -35.10 -15.74 2.72
C THR A 172 -36.58 -15.64 3.12
N GLN A 173 -37.04 -14.42 3.43
CA GLN A 173 -38.42 -14.20 3.91
C GLN A 173 -39.43 -13.98 2.78
N ASN A 174 -38.97 -13.48 1.62
CA ASN A 174 -39.86 -12.98 0.57
C ASN A 174 -39.79 -13.80 -0.73
N THR A 175 -38.96 -14.83 -0.80
CA THR A 175 -38.83 -15.68 -1.99
C THR A 175 -39.01 -17.16 -1.64
N THR A 176 -39.40 -17.97 -2.63
CA THR A 176 -39.60 -19.41 -2.47
C THR A 176 -38.50 -20.25 -3.11
N TRP A 177 -37.69 -19.67 -4.01
CA TRP A 177 -36.69 -20.37 -4.80
C TRP A 177 -35.33 -20.52 -4.09
N MET A 178 -35.03 -19.69 -3.08
CA MET A 178 -33.69 -19.66 -2.45
C MET A 178 -33.29 -21.00 -1.80
N GLY A 179 -34.25 -21.74 -1.24
CA GLY A 179 -34.01 -23.04 -0.62
C GLY A 179 -34.17 -24.23 -1.56
N ASP A 180 -34.45 -23.99 -2.85
CA ASP A 180 -34.72 -25.06 -3.81
C ASP A 180 -33.41 -25.73 -4.25
N ARG A 181 -33.42 -27.06 -4.31
CA ARG A 181 -32.25 -27.87 -4.71
C ARG A 181 -31.97 -27.78 -6.20
N ASP A 182 -32.98 -27.44 -7.00
CA ASP A 182 -32.87 -27.33 -8.44
C ASP A 182 -32.51 -25.90 -8.88
N LEU A 183 -32.17 -24.99 -7.96
CA LEU A 183 -31.80 -23.60 -8.28
C LEU A 183 -30.61 -23.50 -9.24
N ALA A 184 -29.64 -24.42 -9.11
CA ALA A 184 -28.48 -24.52 -10.01
C ALA A 184 -28.76 -25.30 -11.30
N VAL A 185 -29.96 -25.87 -11.47
CA VAL A 185 -30.33 -26.62 -12.67
C VAL A 185 -30.85 -25.66 -13.74
N GLN A 186 -30.17 -25.66 -14.89
CA GLN A 186 -30.52 -24.78 -16.01
C GLN A 186 -31.98 -24.96 -16.45
N GLY A 187 -32.72 -23.85 -16.49
CA GLY A 187 -34.12 -23.82 -16.92
C GLY A 187 -35.11 -24.37 -15.89
N SER A 188 -34.69 -24.66 -14.66
CA SER A 188 -35.60 -25.09 -13.60
C SER A 188 -36.58 -23.98 -13.22
N ALA A 189 -37.75 -24.37 -12.68
CA ALA A 189 -38.73 -23.40 -12.20
C ALA A 189 -38.17 -22.49 -11.10
N ALA A 190 -37.26 -23.01 -10.26
CA ALA A 190 -36.59 -22.23 -9.23
C ALA A 190 -35.64 -21.17 -9.81
N MET A 191 -34.83 -21.55 -10.81
CA MET A 191 -33.93 -20.61 -11.50
C MET A 191 -34.73 -19.53 -12.24
N GLU A 192 -35.80 -19.90 -12.94
CA GLU A 192 -36.66 -18.94 -13.62
C GLU A 192 -37.33 -17.97 -12.64
N ALA A 193 -37.79 -18.44 -11.49
CA ALA A 193 -38.34 -17.59 -10.45
C ALA A 193 -37.30 -16.64 -9.82
N GLN A 194 -36.03 -17.07 -9.72
CA GLN A 194 -34.91 -16.23 -9.32
C GLN A 194 -34.63 -15.13 -10.35
N ILE A 195 -34.61 -15.48 -11.64
CA ILE A 195 -34.37 -14.52 -12.71
C ILE A 195 -35.53 -13.52 -12.82
N ASP A 196 -36.77 -13.98 -12.67
CA ASP A 196 -37.94 -13.10 -12.62
C ASP A 196 -37.85 -12.11 -11.45
N PHE A 197 -37.34 -12.55 -10.29
CA PHE A 197 -37.07 -11.66 -9.17
C PHE A 197 -36.00 -10.61 -9.52
N TYR A 198 -34.85 -11.00 -10.07
CA TYR A 198 -33.79 -10.05 -10.42
C TYR A 198 -34.21 -9.05 -11.51
N LEU A 199 -35.04 -9.45 -12.48
CA LEU A 199 -35.51 -8.56 -13.53
C LEU A 199 -36.58 -7.57 -13.08
N ASN A 200 -37.37 -7.89 -12.05
CA ASN A 200 -38.61 -7.16 -11.78
C ASN A 200 -38.76 -6.63 -10.34
N ASP A 201 -37.95 -7.09 -9.39
CA ASP A 201 -38.09 -6.67 -7.99
C ASP A 201 -37.35 -5.34 -7.72
N PRO A 202 -38.06 -4.25 -7.38
CA PRO A 202 -37.43 -2.96 -7.14
C PRO A 202 -36.64 -2.91 -5.82
N VAL A 203 -36.94 -3.80 -4.87
CA VAL A 203 -36.23 -3.87 -3.59
C VAL A 203 -34.87 -4.53 -3.79
N TYR A 204 -34.78 -5.57 -4.62
CA TYR A 204 -33.50 -6.13 -5.08
C TYR A 204 -32.62 -5.06 -5.71
N MET A 205 -33.16 -4.24 -6.62
CA MET A 205 -32.37 -3.17 -7.25
C MET A 205 -31.85 -2.14 -6.24
N ASN A 206 -32.63 -1.82 -5.20
CA ASN A 206 -32.14 -0.98 -4.11
C ASN A 206 -31.02 -1.65 -3.31
N PHE A 207 -31.14 -2.95 -3.03
CA PHE A 207 -30.07 -3.71 -2.37
C PHE A 207 -28.80 -3.77 -3.22
N LEU A 208 -28.94 -3.99 -4.53
CA LEU A 208 -27.81 -4.06 -5.46
C LEU A 208 -27.11 -2.71 -5.58
N SER A 209 -27.86 -1.63 -5.73
CA SER A 209 -27.30 -0.27 -5.80
C SER A 209 -26.57 0.12 -4.51
N ASN A 210 -27.18 -0.17 -3.35
CA ASN A 210 -26.53 0.06 -2.06
C ASN A 210 -25.30 -0.83 -1.86
N HIS A 211 -25.32 -2.07 -2.34
CA HIS A 211 -24.17 -2.96 -2.32
C HIS A 211 -23.03 -2.43 -3.19
N SER A 212 -23.32 -1.99 -4.43
CA SER A 212 -22.32 -1.40 -5.34
C SER A 212 -21.60 -0.23 -4.69
N TYR A 213 -22.35 0.68 -4.05
CA TYR A 213 -21.75 1.84 -3.37
C TYR A 213 -20.68 1.44 -2.34
N PHE A 214 -20.97 0.49 -1.45
CA PHE A 214 -20.00 0.03 -0.46
C PHE A 214 -18.87 -0.81 -1.07
N TYR A 215 -19.20 -1.59 -2.10
CA TYR A 215 -18.23 -2.45 -2.77
C TYR A 215 -17.21 -1.64 -3.57
N GLU A 216 -17.61 -0.56 -4.23
CA GLU A 216 -16.72 0.41 -4.88
C GLU A 216 -15.71 1.01 -3.88
N GLU A 217 -16.16 1.39 -2.67
CA GLU A 217 -15.24 1.82 -1.61
C GLU A 217 -14.26 0.71 -1.21
N SER A 218 -14.72 -0.54 -1.16
CA SER A 218 -13.87 -1.69 -0.89
C SER A 218 -12.81 -1.88 -1.97
N ILE A 219 -13.20 -1.94 -3.24
CA ILE A 219 -12.30 -2.12 -4.39
C ILE A 219 -11.25 -1.01 -4.40
N ARG A 220 -11.65 0.24 -4.20
CA ARG A 220 -10.74 1.38 -4.07
C ARG A 220 -9.70 1.16 -2.98
N ASN A 221 -10.11 0.70 -1.80
CA ASN A 221 -9.17 0.41 -0.72
C ASN A 221 -8.26 -0.79 -1.05
N MET A 222 -8.76 -1.83 -1.73
CA MET A 222 -7.95 -2.97 -2.21
C MET A 222 -6.87 -2.51 -3.21
N ILE A 223 -7.22 -1.64 -4.16
CA ILE A 223 -6.26 -1.00 -5.09
C ILE A 223 -5.20 -0.23 -4.29
N GLY A 224 -5.63 0.53 -3.27
CA GLY A 224 -4.73 1.28 -2.39
C GLY A 224 -3.76 0.40 -1.60
N ILE A 225 -4.24 -0.71 -1.04
CA ILE A 225 -3.39 -1.68 -0.34
C ILE A 225 -2.35 -2.26 -1.30
N ARG A 226 -2.78 -2.73 -2.49
CA ARG A 226 -1.88 -3.23 -3.53
C ARG A 226 -0.82 -2.20 -3.92
N ALA A 227 -1.23 -0.97 -4.20
CA ALA A 227 -0.33 0.11 -4.58
C ALA A 227 0.71 0.40 -3.50
N VAL A 228 0.30 0.45 -2.22
CA VAL A 228 1.24 0.67 -1.11
C VAL A 228 2.17 -0.52 -0.93
N CYS A 229 1.69 -1.76 -1.07
CA CYS A 229 2.55 -2.93 -0.98
C CYS A 229 3.59 -2.97 -2.11
N LEU A 230 3.21 -2.61 -3.34
CA LEU A 230 4.14 -2.48 -4.47
C LEU A 230 5.19 -1.41 -4.22
N VAL A 231 4.79 -0.23 -3.73
CA VAL A 231 5.72 0.86 -3.40
C VAL A 231 6.64 0.46 -2.25
N LEU A 232 6.13 -0.18 -1.19
CA LEU A 232 6.94 -0.70 -0.09
C LEU A 232 7.96 -1.72 -0.59
N LEU A 233 7.54 -2.65 -1.46
CA LEU A 233 8.44 -3.67 -2.02
C LEU A 233 9.54 -3.02 -2.86
N ALA A 234 9.19 -2.03 -3.70
CA ALA A 234 10.15 -1.26 -4.47
C ALA A 234 11.13 -0.47 -3.57
N GLN A 235 10.63 0.19 -2.53
CA GLN A 235 11.46 0.91 -1.54
C GLN A 235 12.42 -0.04 -0.81
N VAL A 236 11.93 -1.19 -0.34
CA VAL A 236 12.75 -2.21 0.33
C VAL A 236 13.86 -2.70 -0.59
N ARG A 237 13.54 -3.06 -1.83
CA ARG A 237 14.54 -3.54 -2.79
C ARG A 237 15.47 -2.44 -3.27
N GLN A 238 15.03 -1.19 -3.35
CA GLN A 238 15.93 -0.06 -3.63
C GLN A 238 16.97 0.11 -2.50
N ILE A 239 16.56 -0.02 -1.24
CA ILE A 239 17.47 0.06 -0.09
C ILE A 239 18.46 -1.12 -0.05
N ARG A 240 18.00 -2.33 -0.40
CA ARG A 240 18.79 -3.55 -0.26
C ARG A 240 19.62 -3.92 -1.49
N ASP A 241 19.01 -3.83 -2.66
CA ASP A 241 19.56 -4.31 -3.93
C ASP A 241 19.96 -3.16 -4.86
N HIS A 242 19.76 -1.91 -4.44
CA HIS A 242 20.08 -0.71 -5.21
C HIS A 242 19.39 -0.67 -6.59
N LEU A 243 18.13 -1.11 -6.64
CA LEU A 243 17.34 -1.09 -7.87
C LEU A 243 17.30 0.30 -8.50
N GLY A 244 17.59 0.36 -9.79
CA GLY A 244 17.40 1.54 -10.61
C GLY A 244 15.97 1.63 -11.18
N PRO A 245 15.71 2.67 -11.98
CA PRO A 245 14.36 2.94 -12.50
C PRO A 245 13.83 1.81 -13.41
N ASP A 246 14.71 1.20 -14.20
CA ASP A 246 14.34 0.10 -15.10
C ASP A 246 14.01 -1.18 -14.32
N GLU A 247 14.75 -1.48 -13.24
CA GLU A 247 14.44 -2.62 -12.37
C GLU A 247 13.15 -2.40 -11.56
N ILE A 248 12.87 -1.17 -11.13
CA ILE A 248 11.59 -0.82 -10.49
C ILE A 248 10.44 -1.00 -11.48
N GLN A 249 10.59 -0.51 -12.72
CA GLN A 249 9.60 -0.72 -13.77
C GLN A 249 9.37 -2.21 -14.03
N ALA A 250 10.43 -3.02 -14.10
CA ALA A 250 10.32 -4.47 -14.29
C ALA A 250 9.62 -5.17 -13.11
N LEU A 251 9.87 -4.73 -11.87
CA LEU A 251 9.20 -5.23 -10.67
C LEU A 251 7.70 -4.96 -10.71
N LEU A 252 7.30 -3.75 -11.10
CA LEU A 252 5.89 -3.38 -11.25
C LEU A 252 5.23 -4.15 -12.40
N ALA A 253 5.90 -4.27 -13.55
CA ALA A 253 5.41 -5.04 -14.69
C ALA A 253 5.21 -6.53 -14.38
N ALA A 254 6.06 -7.11 -13.51
CA ALA A 254 5.89 -8.49 -13.03
C ALA A 254 4.65 -8.70 -12.15
N ASN A 255 4.00 -7.62 -11.71
CA ASN A 255 2.75 -7.62 -10.93
C ASN A 255 1.61 -6.96 -11.73
N ASP A 256 1.62 -7.12 -13.06
CA ASP A 256 0.57 -6.67 -13.99
C ASP A 256 0.31 -5.16 -13.97
N MET A 257 1.30 -4.36 -13.58
CA MET A 257 1.24 -2.90 -13.63
C MET A 257 1.91 -2.36 -14.89
N ALA A 258 1.34 -1.31 -15.49
CA ALA A 258 1.88 -0.65 -16.67
C ALA A 258 2.23 0.83 -16.39
N PRO A 259 3.26 1.41 -17.02
CA PRO A 259 3.47 2.84 -16.95
C PRO A 259 2.29 3.57 -17.61
N PHE A 260 1.92 4.72 -17.07
CA PHE A 260 0.93 5.61 -17.66
C PHE A 260 1.31 6.02 -19.09
N GLU A 261 0.30 6.31 -19.92
CA GLU A 261 0.52 6.76 -21.30
C GLU A 261 1.06 8.20 -21.28
N GLU A 262 2.18 8.43 -21.96
CA GLU A 262 2.93 9.68 -21.96
C GLU A 262 2.52 10.62 -23.11
N TYR A 263 2.37 11.91 -22.80
CA TYR A 263 2.03 12.97 -23.75
C TYR A 263 2.87 14.24 -23.54
N ASP A 264 3.20 14.94 -24.63
CA ASP A 264 3.82 16.27 -24.55
C ASP A 264 2.82 17.29 -23.97
N CYS A 265 3.28 18.24 -23.14
CA CYS A 265 2.44 19.32 -22.55
C CYS A 265 1.75 20.26 -23.56
N SER A 266 1.96 20.06 -24.86
CA SER A 266 1.31 20.83 -25.92
C SER A 266 0.07 20.14 -26.49
N LEU A 267 -0.12 18.86 -26.19
CA LEU A 267 -1.27 18.08 -26.62
C LEU A 267 -2.36 18.18 -25.55
N SER A 268 -3.59 18.46 -25.95
CA SER A 268 -4.76 18.23 -25.09
C SER A 268 -5.22 16.79 -25.36
N PRO A 269 -5.04 15.86 -24.40
CA PRO A 269 -5.43 14.47 -24.62
C PRO A 269 -6.95 14.37 -24.77
N GLU A 270 -7.43 13.46 -25.63
CA GLU A 270 -8.87 13.25 -25.82
C GLU A 270 -9.55 12.78 -24.52
N GLU A 271 -10.72 13.30 -24.19
CA GLU A 271 -11.48 12.81 -23.05
C GLU A 271 -11.87 11.33 -23.26
N ARG A 272 -11.51 10.46 -22.32
CA ARG A 272 -11.90 9.05 -22.30
C ARG A 272 -12.78 8.80 -21.08
N LYS A 273 -13.78 7.93 -21.25
CA LYS A 273 -14.62 7.54 -20.12
C LYS A 273 -13.83 6.61 -19.21
N PRO A 274 -13.83 6.85 -17.89
CA PRO A 274 -13.13 5.99 -16.96
C PRO A 274 -13.79 4.60 -16.94
N VAL A 275 -12.96 3.57 -16.79
CA VAL A 275 -13.41 2.18 -16.64
C VAL A 275 -14.02 1.98 -15.24
N ILE A 276 -13.42 2.59 -14.20
CA ILE A 276 -13.98 2.62 -12.85
C ILE A 276 -14.60 3.99 -12.52
N PRO A 277 -15.79 4.05 -11.89
CA PRO A 277 -16.51 5.31 -11.69
C PRO A 277 -16.10 6.07 -10.41
N PHE A 278 -14.95 5.74 -9.81
CA PHE A 278 -14.51 6.31 -8.53
C PHE A 278 -13.03 6.69 -8.55
N GLU A 279 -12.66 7.65 -7.70
CA GLU A 279 -11.27 8.05 -7.50
C GLU A 279 -10.47 6.92 -6.84
N THR A 280 -9.18 6.78 -7.16
CA THR A 280 -8.37 5.65 -6.72
C THR A 280 -6.92 6.00 -6.43
N TYR A 281 -6.15 4.97 -6.08
CA TYR A 281 -4.76 5.05 -5.68
C TYR A 281 -3.82 4.63 -6.82
N TYR A 282 -2.74 5.38 -6.97
CA TYR A 282 -1.69 5.18 -7.96
C TYR A 282 -0.31 5.28 -7.32
N PRO A 283 0.62 4.37 -7.66
CA PRO A 283 2.04 4.54 -7.37
C PRO A 283 2.63 5.69 -8.19
N PHE A 284 3.32 6.61 -7.52
CA PHE A 284 4.09 7.68 -8.14
C PHE A 284 5.57 7.52 -7.79
N ILE A 285 6.39 7.40 -8.83
CA ILE A 285 7.84 7.18 -8.71
C ILE A 285 8.57 8.32 -9.40
N ASN A 286 9.28 9.14 -8.63
CA ASN A 286 10.18 10.15 -9.16
C ASN A 286 11.61 9.60 -9.13
N ALA A 287 12.06 9.04 -10.25
CA ALA A 287 13.42 8.54 -10.43
C ALA A 287 14.43 9.65 -10.81
N SER A 288 13.98 10.89 -10.99
CA SER A 288 14.83 12.01 -11.36
C SER A 288 15.62 12.59 -10.17
N GLN A 289 16.50 13.55 -10.46
CA GLN A 289 17.25 14.30 -9.45
C GLN A 289 16.56 15.61 -9.02
N GLN A 290 15.34 15.86 -9.48
CA GLN A 290 14.59 17.09 -9.21
C GLN A 290 13.26 16.76 -8.55
N ASP A 291 12.79 17.66 -7.70
CA ASP A 291 11.43 17.56 -7.16
C ASP A 291 10.43 17.83 -8.29
N ILE A 292 9.35 17.05 -8.34
CA ILE A 292 8.26 17.24 -9.29
C ILE A 292 6.97 17.57 -8.54
N VAL A 293 6.10 18.35 -9.18
CA VAL A 293 4.74 18.61 -8.69
C VAL A 293 3.77 18.04 -9.70
N LEU A 294 2.87 17.18 -9.23
CA LEU A 294 1.79 16.60 -10.01
C LEU A 294 0.56 17.50 -9.87
N HIS A 295 0.00 17.90 -11.00
CA HIS A 295 -1.26 18.62 -11.14
C HIS A 295 -2.21 17.77 -11.96
N TRP A 296 -3.51 17.82 -11.69
CA TRP A 296 -4.52 17.16 -12.52
C TRP A 296 -5.44 18.22 -13.12
N ILE A 297 -5.83 18.00 -14.37
CA ILE A 297 -6.44 19.04 -15.20
C ILE A 297 -7.80 19.52 -14.63
N ASP A 298 -8.57 18.62 -14.01
CA ASP A 298 -9.93 18.90 -13.55
C ASP A 298 -10.02 19.43 -12.11
N ASP A 299 -8.92 19.46 -11.35
CA ASP A 299 -8.89 20.00 -9.99
C ASP A 299 -7.54 20.68 -9.66
N GLN A 300 -7.50 22.01 -9.74
CA GLN A 300 -6.28 22.81 -9.48
C GLN A 300 -6.00 23.06 -7.99
N GLU A 301 -6.82 22.55 -7.06
CA GLU A 301 -6.60 22.77 -5.62
C GLU A 301 -5.69 21.74 -4.97
N HIS A 302 -5.56 20.55 -5.56
CA HIS A 302 -4.77 19.46 -5.02
C HIS A 302 -3.52 19.24 -5.87
N ASN A 303 -2.35 19.52 -5.30
CA ASN A 303 -1.06 19.28 -5.95
C ASN A 303 -0.26 18.32 -5.09
N VAL A 304 0.39 17.34 -5.73
CA VAL A 304 1.24 16.37 -5.02
C VAL A 304 2.71 16.61 -5.35
N LEU A 305 3.47 16.98 -4.33
CA LEU A 305 4.93 17.06 -4.39
C LEU A 305 5.50 15.64 -4.26
N VAL A 306 6.29 15.22 -5.25
CA VAL A 306 7.08 13.98 -5.20
C VAL A 306 8.55 14.35 -5.27
N ARG A 307 9.29 14.15 -4.18
CA ARG A 307 10.69 14.55 -4.09
C ARG A 307 11.58 13.71 -4.99
N ALA A 308 12.76 14.24 -5.32
CA ALA A 308 13.78 13.50 -6.05
C ALA A 308 14.07 12.13 -5.39
N GLY A 309 13.96 11.05 -6.16
CA GLY A 309 14.15 9.67 -5.70
C GLY A 309 13.01 9.09 -4.84
N GLU A 310 11.91 9.83 -4.66
CA GLU A 310 10.80 9.39 -3.82
C GLU A 310 9.83 8.46 -4.56
N MET A 311 9.29 7.50 -3.83
CA MET A 311 8.23 6.61 -4.29
C MET A 311 7.08 6.70 -3.29
N ILE A 312 5.90 7.12 -3.75
CA ILE A 312 4.73 7.33 -2.89
C ILE A 312 3.46 6.76 -3.53
N VAL A 313 2.39 6.76 -2.75
CA VAL A 313 1.02 6.54 -3.22
C VAL A 313 0.18 7.76 -2.85
N ASN A 314 -0.56 8.30 -3.82
CA ASN A 314 -1.46 9.44 -3.63
C ASN A 314 -2.51 9.18 -2.52
N SER A 315 -3.12 10.24 -2.02
CA SER A 315 -4.29 10.16 -1.14
C SER A 315 -5.56 10.00 -1.96
N VAL A 316 -6.56 9.30 -1.42
CA VAL A 316 -7.90 9.29 -2.01
C VAL A 316 -8.51 10.69 -2.08
N THR A 317 -8.10 11.59 -1.18
CA THR A 317 -8.54 13.00 -1.16
C THR A 317 -8.00 13.79 -2.34
N ASP A 318 -7.01 13.24 -3.06
CA ASP A 318 -6.45 13.86 -4.26
C ASP A 318 -7.38 13.68 -5.47
N ARG A 319 -8.44 12.87 -5.35
CA ARG A 319 -9.55 12.74 -6.32
C ARG A 319 -9.12 12.40 -7.75
N ILE A 320 -8.15 11.49 -7.87
CA ILE A 320 -7.62 11.05 -9.16
C ILE A 320 -8.40 9.83 -9.65
N TYR A 321 -8.96 9.90 -10.84
CA TYR A 321 -9.71 8.84 -11.50
C TYR A 321 -8.85 8.04 -12.48
N ASP A 322 -9.42 6.96 -12.98
CA ASP A 322 -8.95 6.32 -14.22
C ASP A 322 -9.15 7.26 -15.41
N GLU A 323 -8.28 7.19 -16.42
CA GLU A 323 -8.32 8.04 -17.62
C GLU A 323 -8.12 9.56 -17.40
N ASP A 324 -7.80 9.99 -16.18
CA ASP A 324 -7.43 11.36 -15.82
C ASP A 324 -6.07 11.75 -16.43
N ILE A 325 -5.90 13.05 -16.65
CA ILE A 325 -4.62 13.62 -17.11
C ILE A 325 -3.90 14.29 -15.95
N ILE A 326 -2.64 13.87 -15.75
CA ILE A 326 -1.70 14.41 -14.77
C ILE A 326 -0.61 15.20 -15.50
N ASP A 327 -0.49 16.48 -15.20
CA ASP A 327 0.61 17.34 -15.61
C ASP A 327 1.75 17.24 -14.57
N VAL A 328 2.95 16.93 -15.04
CA VAL A 328 4.17 16.96 -14.24
C VAL A 328 4.84 18.30 -14.42
N HIS A 329 5.02 19.05 -13.33
CA HIS A 329 5.65 20.35 -13.32
C HIS A 329 7.01 20.33 -12.63
N ILE A 330 7.97 21.06 -13.22
CA ILE A 330 9.26 21.38 -12.62
C ILE A 330 9.44 22.89 -12.67
N ASN A 331 9.76 23.51 -11.54
CA ASN A 331 9.88 24.98 -11.41
C ASN A 331 8.66 25.77 -11.91
N GLY A 332 7.46 25.16 -11.84
CA GLY A 332 6.19 25.76 -12.26
C GLY A 332 5.84 25.59 -13.73
N GLU A 333 6.71 24.99 -14.54
CA GLU A 333 6.45 24.70 -15.95
C GLU A 333 6.09 23.22 -16.14
N CYS A 334 5.06 22.93 -16.94
CA CYS A 334 4.74 21.57 -17.35
C CYS A 334 5.89 21.02 -18.20
N VAL A 335 6.39 19.85 -17.82
CA VAL A 335 7.47 19.15 -18.54
C VAL A 335 6.97 17.87 -19.24
N GLN A 336 5.92 17.23 -18.72
CA GLN A 336 5.34 16.02 -19.28
C GLN A 336 3.89 15.86 -18.81
N GLN A 337 3.03 15.25 -19.62
CA GLN A 337 1.69 14.82 -19.21
C GLN A 337 1.58 13.29 -19.23
N TYR A 338 0.73 12.77 -18.36
CA TYR A 338 0.44 11.35 -18.24
C TYR A 338 -1.06 11.11 -18.17
N ARG A 339 -1.54 10.06 -18.83
CA ARG A 339 -2.91 9.56 -18.67
C ARG A 339 -2.91 8.37 -17.73
N THR A 340 -3.72 8.45 -16.67
CA THR A 340 -3.86 7.37 -15.69
C THR A 340 -4.58 6.16 -16.27
N SER A 341 -4.34 5.00 -15.68
CA SER A 341 -5.02 3.74 -16.00
C SER A 341 -5.16 2.90 -14.74
N ILE A 342 -6.24 2.13 -14.53
CA ILE A 342 -6.50 1.33 -13.30
C ILE A 342 -5.28 0.53 -12.78
N ASN A 343 -4.57 -0.18 -13.66
CA ASN A 343 -3.37 -0.95 -13.32
C ASN A 343 -2.09 -0.18 -13.68
N GLY A 344 -2.12 1.14 -13.51
CA GLY A 344 -1.08 2.04 -13.97
C GLY A 344 -0.22 2.61 -12.85
N PHE A 345 0.95 3.12 -13.22
CA PHE A 345 1.81 3.91 -12.34
C PHE A 345 2.51 5.03 -13.11
N LEU A 346 2.90 6.08 -12.38
CA LEU A 346 3.75 7.14 -12.90
C LEU A 346 5.21 6.80 -12.59
N LEU A 347 6.06 6.79 -13.61
CA LEU A 347 7.52 6.72 -13.48
C LEU A 347 8.16 7.88 -14.23
N PHE A 348 8.55 8.92 -13.50
CA PHE A 348 9.23 10.10 -14.04
C PHE A 348 10.74 9.95 -13.92
N ARG A 349 11.50 10.25 -14.98
CA ARG A 349 12.93 9.96 -15.11
C ARG A 349 13.79 11.20 -15.20
#